data_AF-A0A7C4T5I2-F1
#
_entry.id   AF-A0A7C4T5I2-F1
#
_cell.length_a   1.000
_cell.length_b   1.000
_cell.length_c   1.000
_cell.angle_alpha   90.00
_cell.angle_beta   90.00
_cell.angle_gamma   90.00
#
_symmetry.space_group_name_H-M   'P 1'
#
loop_
_entity.id
_entity.type
_entity.pdbx_description
1 polymer ?
#
loop_
_entity_poly.entity_id
_entity_poly.type
_entity_poly.pdbx_seq_one_letter_code
_entity_poly.pdbx_strand_id
1 'polypeptide(L)'
;MRTLVALLVGIAALSSFCQAYNWGTNPGDGSADNPYQVNTAEQLIAMGLDPSVLDKHFIQTADIDLDPALPGNMVFSTAVIARDTDNSNDFTFDGISFSGSFDGNGFAIRNLTITATAGEDFLGLFGYVE
;
A
#
# COMPACT_ATOMS: atom_id res chain seq x y z
N MET A 1 53.25 -16.47 -6.51
CA MET A 1 52.08 -16.62 -7.41
C MET A 1 51.28 -17.79 -6.83
N ARG A 2 50.09 -17.64 -6.25
CA ARG A 2 48.87 -17.07 -6.83
C ARG A 2 47.99 -16.55 -5.70
N THR A 3 47.51 -15.33 -5.84
CA THR A 3 46.49 -14.68 -5.02
C THR A 3 45.18 -15.48 -5.13
N LEU A 4 44.58 -15.85 -4.00
CA LEU A 4 43.19 -16.32 -3.95
C LEU A 4 42.30 -15.10 -3.68
N VAL A 5 41.67 -14.58 -4.72
CA VAL A 5 40.54 -13.66 -4.60
C VAL A 5 39.32 -14.50 -4.28
N ALA A 6 38.87 -14.46 -3.02
CA ALA A 6 37.56 -14.99 -2.66
C ALA A 6 36.50 -14.00 -3.18
N LEU A 7 35.91 -14.32 -4.33
CA LEU A 7 34.73 -13.63 -4.83
C LEU A 7 33.55 -14.10 -3.96
N LEU A 8 33.26 -13.38 -2.89
CA LEU A 8 32.00 -13.50 -2.17
C LEU A 8 30.90 -12.95 -3.08
N VAL A 9 30.34 -13.82 -3.92
CA VAL A 9 29.01 -13.58 -4.48
C VAL A 9 28.04 -13.83 -3.35
N GLY A 10 27.83 -12.81 -2.52
CA GLY A 10 26.68 -12.76 -1.64
C GLY A 10 25.44 -12.73 -2.51
N ILE A 11 24.81 -13.88 -2.71
CA ILE A 11 23.43 -13.93 -3.17
C ILE A 11 22.61 -13.34 -2.02
N ALA A 12 22.39 -12.03 -2.07
CA ALA A 12 21.31 -11.42 -1.33
C ALA A 12 20.03 -12.02 -1.94
N ALA A 13 19.48 -13.03 -1.28
CA ALA A 13 18.08 -13.34 -1.44
C ALA A 13 17.33 -12.07 -1.01
N LEU A 14 16.96 -11.24 -1.98
CA LEU A 14 16.03 -10.13 -1.80
C LEU A 14 14.66 -10.75 -1.56
N SER A 15 14.47 -11.37 -0.39
CA SER A 15 13.12 -11.52 0.15
C SER A 15 12.69 -10.11 0.52
N SER A 16 12.09 -9.41 -0.45
CA SER A 16 11.41 -8.14 -0.23
C SER A 16 10.27 -8.43 0.75
N PHE A 17 10.56 -8.32 2.04
CA PHE A 17 9.53 -8.23 3.05
C PHE A 17 8.79 -6.93 2.77
N CYS A 18 7.49 -7.01 2.54
CA CYS A 18 6.60 -5.86 2.67
C CYS A 18 6.66 -5.44 4.15
N GLN A 19 7.60 -4.55 4.48
CA GLN A 19 7.79 -4.06 5.84
C GLN A 19 6.58 -3.20 6.20
N ALA A 20 5.94 -3.48 7.34
CA ALA A 20 4.92 -2.60 7.89
C ALA A 20 5.53 -1.21 8.13
N TYR A 21 4.85 -0.16 7.67
CA TYR A 21 5.27 1.22 7.91
C TYR A 21 4.95 1.62 9.36
N ASN A 22 5.91 2.23 10.07
CA ASN A 22 5.66 2.71 11.42
C ASN A 22 5.01 4.10 11.41
N TRP A 23 3.67 4.11 11.46
CA TRP A 23 2.86 5.33 11.49
C TRP A 23 3.20 6.29 12.65
N GLY A 24 3.71 5.79 13.79
CA GLY A 24 4.14 6.63 14.90
C GLY A 24 5.37 7.51 14.61
N THR A 25 6.01 7.33 13.46
CA THR A 25 7.10 8.18 12.98
C THR A 25 6.69 9.11 11.83
N ASN A 26 5.42 9.06 11.42
CA ASN A 26 4.88 9.97 10.43
C ASN A 26 4.87 11.42 10.97
N PRO A 27 5.05 12.45 10.11
CA PRO A 27 4.93 13.84 10.56
C PRO A 27 3.54 14.22 11.08
N GLY A 28 2.49 13.56 10.58
CA GLY A 28 1.14 13.65 11.12
C GLY A 28 0.85 12.58 12.17
N ASP A 29 -0.21 12.74 12.94
CA ASP A 29 -0.68 11.76 13.93
C ASP A 29 -1.98 11.06 13.52
N GLY A 30 -2.48 11.36 12.31
CA GLY A 30 -3.68 10.76 11.76
C GLY A 30 -4.98 11.34 12.31
N SER A 31 -4.93 12.37 13.16
CA SER A 31 -6.10 13.17 13.53
C SER A 31 -6.54 14.09 12.39
N ALA A 32 -7.78 14.60 12.46
CA ALA A 32 -8.30 15.50 11.43
C ALA A 32 -7.51 16.82 11.34
N ASP A 33 -6.99 17.30 12.46
CA ASP A 33 -6.19 18.54 12.52
C ASP A 33 -4.73 18.32 12.10
N ASN A 34 -4.24 17.09 12.15
CA ASN A 34 -2.87 16.71 11.81
C ASN A 34 -2.82 15.36 11.07
N PRO A 35 -3.35 15.29 9.83
CA PRO A 35 -3.47 14.05 9.07
C PRO A 35 -2.09 13.45 8.77
N TYR A 36 -2.03 12.13 8.69
CA TYR A 36 -0.83 11.43 8.22
C TYR A 36 -0.46 11.89 6.81
N GLN A 37 0.82 12.15 6.59
CA GLN A 37 1.33 12.55 5.28
C GLN A 37 1.78 11.34 4.49
N VAL A 38 1.32 11.25 3.23
CA VAL A 38 1.65 10.15 2.32
C VAL A 38 2.34 10.73 1.08
N ASN A 39 3.55 10.26 0.78
CA ASN A 39 4.33 10.70 -0.39
C ASN A 39 5.06 9.58 -1.12
N THR A 40 4.93 8.33 -0.69
CA THR A 40 5.50 7.18 -1.40
C THR A 40 4.47 6.09 -1.64
N ALA A 41 4.74 5.25 -2.63
CA ALA A 41 3.94 4.06 -2.91
C ALA A 41 3.91 3.10 -1.72
N GLU A 42 5.05 2.91 -1.04
CA GLU A 42 5.15 2.03 0.12
C GLU A 42 4.28 2.50 1.27
N GLN A 43 4.19 3.81 1.52
CA GLN A 43 3.30 4.36 2.54
C GLN A 43 1.83 4.14 2.16
N LEU A 44 1.44 4.40 0.91
CA LEU A 44 0.08 4.18 0.42
C LEU A 44 -0.33 2.70 0.51
N ILE A 45 0.58 1.79 0.15
CA ILE A 45 0.37 0.34 0.28
C ILE A 45 0.26 -0.05 1.76
N ALA A 46 1.13 0.48 2.62
CA ALA A 46 1.11 0.19 4.04
C ALA A 46 -0.18 0.63 4.74
N MET A 47 -0.87 1.66 4.23
CA MET A 47 -2.22 2.03 4.73
C MET A 47 -3.20 0.87 4.60
N GLY A 48 -3.20 0.18 3.47
CA GLY A 48 -4.10 -0.95 3.24
C GLY A 48 -3.73 -2.23 3.99
N LEU A 49 -2.50 -2.32 4.49
CA LEU A 49 -2.00 -3.45 5.26
C LEU A 49 -2.13 -3.27 6.77
N ASP A 50 -2.47 -2.07 7.23
CA ASP A 50 -2.61 -1.74 8.65
C ASP A 50 -4.06 -1.34 8.97
N PRO A 51 -4.87 -2.27 9.48
CA PRO A 51 -6.25 -1.97 9.87
C PRO A 51 -6.39 -0.89 10.95
N SER A 52 -5.35 -0.64 11.75
CA SER A 52 -5.39 0.33 12.84
C SER A 52 -5.38 1.79 12.38
N VAL A 53 -5.15 2.04 11.08
CA VAL A 53 -5.15 3.38 10.50
C VAL A 53 -6.27 3.63 9.51
N LEU A 54 -7.17 2.66 9.26
CA LEU A 54 -8.26 2.82 8.28
C LEU A 54 -9.37 3.79 8.73
N ASP A 55 -9.38 4.18 10.00
CA ASP A 55 -10.23 5.22 10.57
C ASP A 55 -9.52 6.58 10.70
N LYS A 56 -8.29 6.72 10.17
CA LYS A 56 -7.45 7.92 10.32
C LYS A 56 -7.50 8.83 9.10
N HIS A 57 -6.99 10.05 9.27
CA HIS A 57 -6.97 11.07 8.23
C HIS A 57 -5.60 11.14 7.55
N PHE A 58 -5.60 11.30 6.22
CA PHE A 58 -4.42 11.30 5.37
C PHE A 58 -4.44 12.48 4.40
N ILE A 59 -3.25 12.99 4.08
CA ILE A 59 -3.03 14.01 3.05
C ILE A 59 -1.83 13.63 2.18
N GLN A 60 -1.99 13.72 0.86
CA GLN A 60 -0.87 13.54 -0.06
C GLN A 60 0.07 14.74 -0.05
N THR A 61 1.38 14.48 -0.09
CA THR A 61 2.42 15.53 -0.16
C THR A 61 3.36 15.39 -1.37
N ALA A 62 3.13 14.39 -2.23
CA ALA A 62 3.79 14.23 -3.52
C ALA A 62 2.91 13.38 -4.46
N ASP A 63 3.19 13.44 -5.77
CA ASP A 63 2.66 12.46 -6.72
C ASP A 63 3.19 11.06 -6.39
N ILE A 64 2.32 10.04 -6.47
CA ILE A 64 2.65 8.64 -6.20
C ILE A 64 2.47 7.84 -7.49
N ASP A 65 3.51 7.12 -7.89
CA ASP A 65 3.48 6.24 -9.06
C ASP A 65 3.48 4.78 -8.58
N LEU A 66 2.43 4.04 -8.92
CA LEU A 66 2.24 2.62 -8.58
C LEU A 66 2.64 1.68 -9.72
N ASP A 67 3.37 2.16 -10.74
CA ASP A 67 3.86 1.33 -11.84
C ASP A 67 4.65 0.12 -11.28
N PRO A 68 4.23 -1.13 -11.57
CA PRO A 68 4.89 -2.33 -11.07
C PRO A 68 6.33 -2.51 -11.59
N ALA A 69 6.78 -1.72 -12.57
CA ALA A 69 8.17 -1.68 -13.01
C ALA A 69 9.08 -0.85 -12.07
N LEU A 70 8.52 -0.03 -11.17
CA LEU A 70 9.28 0.72 -10.19
C LEU A 70 9.63 -0.15 -8.96
N PRO A 71 10.79 0.07 -8.32
CA PRO A 71 11.18 -0.68 -7.13
C PRO A 71 10.14 -0.52 -6.00
N GLY A 72 9.76 -1.63 -5.37
CA GLY A 72 8.82 -1.63 -4.25
C GLY A 72 7.34 -1.71 -4.65
N ASN A 73 7.01 -1.46 -5.91
CA ASN A 73 5.65 -1.58 -6.43
C ASN A 73 5.30 -3.00 -6.84
N MET A 74 4.01 -3.26 -7.01
CA MET A 74 3.49 -4.60 -7.33
C MET A 74 2.21 -4.52 -8.17
N VAL A 75 1.88 -5.63 -8.82
CA VAL A 75 0.53 -5.85 -9.35
C VAL A 75 -0.34 -6.34 -8.20
N PHE A 76 -1.46 -5.66 -7.97
CA PHE A 76 -2.41 -6.03 -6.92
C PHE A 76 -3.40 -7.08 -7.43
N SER A 77 -3.87 -7.97 -6.56
CA SER A 77 -4.97 -8.89 -6.85
C SER A 77 -6.30 -8.46 -6.22
N THR A 78 -6.23 -7.56 -5.24
CA THR A 78 -7.36 -6.97 -4.49
C THR A 78 -7.30 -5.45 -4.56
N ALA A 79 -8.22 -4.73 -3.92
CA ALA A 79 -8.01 -3.31 -3.65
C ALA A 79 -6.73 -3.04 -2.84
N VAL A 80 -6.17 -1.83 -3.00
CA VAL A 80 -4.95 -1.41 -2.31
C VAL A 80 -5.25 -1.10 -0.85
N ILE A 81 -6.32 -0.34 -0.58
CA ILE A 81 -6.75 0.11 0.76
C ILE A 81 -8.11 -0.49 1.07
N ALA A 82 -8.32 -0.93 2.32
CA ALA A 82 -9.58 -1.51 2.79
C ALA A 82 -10.09 -2.61 1.85
N ARG A 83 -9.22 -3.60 1.59
CA ARG A 83 -9.55 -4.74 0.73
C ARG A 83 -10.60 -5.63 1.36
N ASP A 84 -11.39 -6.26 0.51
CA ASP A 84 -12.15 -7.43 0.90
C ASP A 84 -11.19 -8.57 1.28
N THR A 85 -11.62 -9.39 2.24
CA THR A 85 -10.89 -10.56 2.72
C THR A 85 -11.64 -11.87 2.43
N ASP A 86 -12.89 -11.78 1.93
CA ASP A 86 -13.59 -12.89 1.32
C ASP A 86 -13.48 -12.84 -0.22
N ASN A 87 -13.44 -14.01 -0.84
CA ASN A 87 -13.42 -14.19 -2.29
C ASN A 87 -14.54 -15.11 -2.79
N SER A 88 -15.61 -15.22 -2.01
CA SER A 88 -16.77 -16.07 -2.27
C SER A 88 -17.66 -15.58 -3.42
N ASN A 89 -17.44 -14.36 -3.93
CA ASN A 89 -18.20 -13.72 -5.02
C ASN A 89 -19.70 -13.58 -4.71
N ASP A 90 -20.06 -13.39 -3.45
CA ASP A 90 -21.45 -13.22 -3.01
C ASP A 90 -21.90 -11.75 -2.95
N PHE A 91 -21.02 -10.82 -3.36
CA PHE A 91 -21.20 -9.36 -3.33
C PHE A 91 -21.36 -8.78 -1.92
N THR A 92 -20.91 -9.50 -0.89
CA THR A 92 -20.83 -8.99 0.47
C THR A 92 -19.38 -8.65 0.80
N PHE A 93 -19.17 -7.47 1.40
CA PHE A 93 -17.84 -7.05 1.81
C PHE A 93 -17.50 -7.68 3.17
N ASP A 94 -16.41 -8.45 3.23
CA ASP A 94 -15.84 -8.98 4.47
C ASP A 94 -14.46 -8.37 4.72
N GLY A 95 -14.43 -7.24 5.41
CA GLY A 95 -13.18 -6.54 5.70
C GLY A 95 -13.39 -5.37 6.66
N ILE A 96 -12.32 -4.62 6.89
CA ILE A 96 -12.40 -3.34 7.61
C ILE A 96 -12.49 -2.25 6.56
N SER A 97 -13.63 -1.55 6.57
CA SER A 97 -13.92 -0.41 5.71
C SER A 97 -12.96 0.76 5.99
N PHE A 98 -12.74 1.60 4.97
CA PHE A 98 -12.09 2.89 5.17
C PHE A 98 -13.13 3.91 5.62
N SER A 99 -13.02 4.39 6.86
CA SER A 99 -13.91 5.40 7.46
C SER A 99 -13.21 6.73 7.74
N GLY A 100 -11.91 6.79 7.46
CA GLY A 100 -11.09 8.00 7.55
C GLY A 100 -11.32 8.99 6.39
N SER A 101 -10.39 9.92 6.23
CA SER A 101 -10.37 10.83 5.07
C SER A 101 -9.05 10.75 4.33
N PHE A 102 -9.09 10.85 3.00
CA PHE A 102 -7.90 10.89 2.16
C PHE A 102 -7.95 12.13 1.25
N ASP A 103 -7.18 13.16 1.59
CA ASP A 103 -7.08 14.37 0.78
C ASP A 103 -5.92 14.23 -0.21
N GLY A 104 -6.25 14.29 -1.51
CA GLY A 104 -5.24 14.25 -2.56
C GLY A 104 -4.40 15.50 -2.69
N ASN A 105 -4.82 16.63 -2.11
CA ASN A 105 -4.07 17.89 -2.06
C ASN A 105 -3.51 18.34 -3.44
N GLY A 106 -4.24 18.01 -4.52
CA GLY A 106 -3.84 18.29 -5.90
C GLY A 106 -2.77 17.37 -6.50
N PHE A 107 -2.26 16.38 -5.76
CA PHE A 107 -1.34 15.36 -6.25
C PHE A 107 -2.08 14.15 -6.85
N ALA A 108 -1.39 13.44 -7.75
CA ALA A 108 -1.92 12.30 -8.45
C ALA A 108 -1.34 10.97 -7.95
N ILE A 109 -2.20 9.95 -7.91
CA ILE A 109 -1.80 8.55 -7.85
C ILE A 109 -1.94 7.98 -9.28
N ARG A 110 -0.87 7.40 -9.81
CA ARG A 110 -0.80 6.93 -11.21
C ARG A 110 -0.46 5.46 -11.30
N ASN A 111 -0.77 4.87 -12.46
CA ASN A 111 -0.33 3.54 -12.90
C ASN A 111 -0.71 2.37 -11.98
N LEU A 112 -1.79 2.51 -11.19
CA LEU A 112 -2.37 1.40 -10.44
C LEU A 112 -2.76 0.27 -11.39
N THR A 113 -2.20 -0.91 -11.15
CA THR A 113 -2.50 -2.14 -11.91
C THR A 113 -3.09 -3.19 -10.98
N ILE A 114 -4.34 -3.58 -11.23
CA ILE A 114 -5.03 -4.66 -10.51
C ILE A 114 -5.32 -5.79 -11.51
N THR A 115 -4.91 -7.00 -11.17
CA THR A 115 -5.23 -8.24 -11.89
C THR A 115 -5.93 -9.20 -10.93
N ALA A 116 -7.25 -9.07 -10.86
CA ALA A 116 -8.09 -9.89 -10.01
C ALA A 116 -8.28 -11.32 -10.57
N THR A 117 -8.46 -12.27 -9.66
CA THR A 117 -8.92 -13.63 -9.99
C THR A 117 -10.44 -13.74 -9.89
N ALA A 118 -11.01 -14.84 -10.41
CA ALA A 118 -12.44 -15.07 -10.31
C ALA A 118 -12.88 -15.10 -8.84
N GLY A 119 -13.86 -14.26 -8.51
CA GLY A 119 -14.44 -14.15 -7.17
C GLY A 119 -13.91 -13.00 -6.31
N GLU A 120 -12.88 -12.29 -6.77
CA GLU A 120 -12.48 -11.02 -6.16
C GLU A 120 -13.39 -9.89 -6.65
N ASP A 121 -14.06 -9.22 -5.71
CA ASP A 121 -14.84 -8.01 -5.89
C ASP A 121 -14.24 -6.85 -5.08
N PHE A 122 -14.96 -5.72 -4.96
CA PHE A 122 -14.48 -4.51 -4.28
C PHE A 122 -13.08 -4.07 -4.71
N LEU A 123 -12.86 -4.00 -6.02
CA LEU A 123 -11.55 -3.67 -6.60
C LEU A 123 -11.41 -2.16 -6.86
N GLY A 124 -10.26 -1.61 -6.47
CA GLY A 124 -9.93 -0.21 -6.71
C GLY A 124 -8.73 0.24 -5.88
N LEU A 125 -8.50 1.55 -5.84
CA LEU A 125 -7.59 2.11 -4.83
C LEU A 125 -8.13 1.85 -3.42
N PHE A 126 -9.45 2.00 -3.25
CA PHE A 126 -10.19 1.62 -2.05
C PHE A 126 -11.14 0.47 -2.41
N GLY A 127 -11.28 -0.51 -1.52
CA GLY A 127 -12.26 -1.58 -1.67
C GLY A 127 -13.63 -1.16 -1.17
N TYR A 128 -13.71 -0.70 0.08
CA TYR A 128 -14.95 -0.19 0.66
C TYR A 128 -14.70 1.08 1.47
N VAL A 129 -15.55 2.10 1.25
CA VAL A 129 -15.54 3.40 1.95
C VAL A 129 -16.92 3.61 2.58
N GLU A 130 -16.97 4.05 3.82
CA GLU A 130 -18.24 4.34 4.55
C GLU A 130 -18.88 5.68 4.19
#